data_AF-A0A540VBN8-F1
#
_entry.id   AF-A0A540VBN8-F1
#
_cell.length_a   1.000
_cell.length_b   1.000
_cell.length_c   1.000
_cell.angle_alpha   90.00
_cell.angle_beta   90.00
_cell.angle_gamma   90.00
#
_symmetry.space_group_name_H-M   'P 1'
#
loop_
_entity.id
_entity.type
_entity.pdbx_description
1 polymer ?
#
loop_
_entity_poly.entity_id
_entity_poly.type
_entity_poly.pdbx_seq_one_letter_code
_entity_poly.pdbx_strand_id
1 'polypeptide(L)' 'MSEDQLGVHSETGRLRQVIVCKPGRAHRRLTPENCEDLLFDDVFWVKQAQKDHDV' A
#
# COMPACT_ATOMS: atom_id res chain seq x y z
N MET A 1 -5.53 -13.59 30.81
CA MET A 1 -5.31 -13.34 29.38
C MET A 1 -3.89 -12.86 29.27
N SER A 2 -2.99 -13.64 28.66
CA SER A 2 -1.62 -13.20 28.42
C SER A 2 -1.66 -11.99 27.49
N GLU A 3 -1.11 -10.86 27.93
CA GLU A 3 -0.84 -9.70 27.07
C GLU A 3 0.29 -10.08 26.11
N ASP A 4 -0.05 -10.69 24.98
CA ASP A 4 0.90 -10.86 23.88
C ASP A 4 1.26 -9.46 23.37
N GLN A 5 2.46 -8.99 23.74
CA GLN A 5 3.00 -7.72 23.28
C GLN A 5 3.13 -7.75 21.75
N LEU A 6 2.47 -6.83 21.07
CA LEU A 6 2.63 -6.65 19.62
C LEU A 6 4.09 -6.32 19.32
N GLY A 7 4.71 -7.07 18.41
CA GLY A 7 6.12 -6.92 18.08
C GLY A 7 6.50 -7.55 16.75
N VAL A 8 7.31 -6.82 15.99
CA VAL A 8 8.01 -7.31 14.79
C VAL A 8 9.48 -7.48 15.18
N HIS A 9 9.92 -8.73 15.31
CA HIS A 9 11.28 -9.05 15.77
C HIS A 9 12.19 -9.59 14.65
N SER A 10 11.65 -9.71 13.44
CA SER A 10 12.34 -10.20 12.25
C SER A 10 11.63 -9.69 11.00
N GLU A 11 12.39 -9.32 9.97
CA GLU A 11 11.89 -8.93 8.65
C GLU A 11 11.69 -10.13 7.71
N THR A 12 12.24 -11.31 8.05
CA THR A 12 12.22 -12.53 7.21
C THR A 12 11.53 -13.73 7.87
N GLY A 13 11.13 -13.60 9.14
CA GLY A 13 10.36 -14.61 9.85
C GLY A 13 8.95 -14.79 9.31
N ARG A 14 8.21 -15.78 9.84
CA ARG A 14 6.82 -16.03 9.42
C ARG A 14 5.93 -14.83 9.75
N LEU A 15 5.37 -14.20 8.71
CA LEU A 15 4.39 -13.14 8.84
C LEU A 15 3.09 -13.70 9.46
N ARG A 16 2.62 -13.06 10.52
CA ARG A 16 1.40 -13.45 11.25
C ARG A 16 0.22 -12.54 10.91
N GLN A 17 0.48 -11.24 10.85
CA GLN A 17 -0.52 -10.20 10.58
C GLN A 17 0.15 -9.04 9.83
N VAL A 18 -0.61 -8.37 8.98
CA VAL A 18 -0.13 -7.23 8.17
C VAL A 18 -1.26 -6.23 7.97
N ILE A 19 -0.90 -4.95 7.85
CA ILE A 19 -1.80 -3.87 7.46
C ILE A 19 -1.53 -3.55 5.99
N VAL A 20 -2.59 -3.47 5.19
CA VAL A 20 -2.53 -3.15 3.76
C VAL A 20 -3.40 -1.94 3.43
N CYS A 21 -3.07 -1.20 2.36
CA CYS A 21 -3.81 0.00 1.94
C CYS A 21 -4.15 -0.07 0.45
N LYS A 22 -5.43 -0.26 0.15
CA LYS A 22 -5.92 -0.41 -1.23
C LYS A 22 -5.82 0.92 -2.00
N PRO A 23 -5.37 0.90 -3.28
CA PRO A 23 -5.40 2.08 -4.13
C PRO A 23 -6.81 2.68 -4.25
N GLY A 24 -6.97 3.94 -3.84
CA GLY A 24 -8.28 4.60 -3.76
C GLY A 24 -8.42 5.88 -4.57
N ARG A 25 -9.29 6.78 -4.10
CA ARG A 25 -9.61 8.07 -4.74
C ARG A 25 -8.40 9.00 -4.87
N ALA A 26 -7.43 8.90 -3.96
CA ALA A 26 -6.22 9.71 -4.00
C ALA A 26 -5.46 9.53 -5.33
N HIS A 27 -5.24 8.28 -5.73
CA HIS A 27 -4.53 7.93 -6.96
C HIS A 27 -5.29 8.33 -8.23
N ARG A 28 -6.62 8.53 -8.18
CA ARG A 28 -7.39 9.02 -9.34
C ARG A 28 -7.16 10.50 -9.64
N ARG A 29 -6.50 11.22 -8.73
CA ARG A 29 -6.18 12.65 -8.87
C ARG A 29 -4.73 12.87 -9.29
N LEU A 30 -3.98 11.80 -9.54
CA LEU A 30 -2.66 11.89 -10.15
C LEU A 30 -2.81 12.37 -11.59
N THR A 31 -1.97 13.33 -11.92
CA THR A 31 -1.85 13.95 -13.23
C THR A 31 -0.37 14.03 -13.57
N PRO A 32 0.01 14.10 -14.85
CA PRO A 32 1.42 14.24 -15.22
C PRO A 32 2.10 15.44 -14.56
N GLU A 33 1.35 16.51 -14.28
CA GLU A 33 1.85 17.76 -13.70
C GLU A 33 2.14 17.69 -12.19
N ASN A 34 1.51 16.78 -11.44
CA ASN A 34 1.65 16.69 -9.98
C ASN A 34 2.30 15.37 -9.52
N CYS A 35 2.69 14.51 -10.45
CA CYS A 35 3.17 13.17 -10.17
C CYS A 35 4.47 13.19 -9.37
N GLU A 36 5.44 13.98 -9.84
CA GLU A 36 6.76 14.15 -9.21
C GLU A 36 6.63 14.73 -7.79
N ASP A 37 5.80 15.76 -7.61
CA ASP A 37 5.53 16.38 -6.30
C ASP A 37 4.86 15.41 -5.31
N LEU A 38 4.13 14.40 -5.82
CA LEU A 38 3.42 13.39 -5.03
C LEU A 38 4.22 12.09 -4.86
N LEU A 39 5.50 12.08 -5.22
CA LEU A 39 6.41 10.93 -5.10
C LEU A 39 6.00 9.74 -5.98
N PHE A 40 5.43 10.02 -7.16
CA PHE A 40 5.12 9.02 -8.17
C PHE A 40 5.97 9.26 -9.43
N ASP A 41 6.48 8.19 -10.02
CA ASP A 41 7.22 8.27 -11.28
C ASP A 41 6.30 8.51 -12.49
N ASP A 42 5.06 8.00 -12.48
CA ASP A 42 4.07 8.18 -13.54
C ASP A 42 2.61 7.99 -13.06
N VAL A 43 1.64 8.40 -13.88
CA VAL A 43 0.21 8.17 -13.68
C VAL A 43 -0.16 6.74 -14.08
N PHE A 44 -0.79 6.00 -13.18
CA PHE A 44 -1.13 4.59 -13.40
C PHE A 44 -2.64 4.32 -13.44
N TRP A 45 -3.00 3.17 -14.03
CA TRP A 45 -4.40 2.78 -14.14
C TRP A 45 -4.96 2.24 -12.82
N VAL A 46 -5.60 3.11 -12.04
CA VAL A 46 -6.11 2.80 -10.70
C VAL A 46 -7.01 1.57 -10.65
N LYS A 47 -7.84 1.31 -11.68
CA LYS A 47 -8.71 0.12 -11.69
C LYS A 47 -7.90 -1.19 -11.78
N GLN A 48 -6.81 -1.20 -12.54
CA GLN A 48 -5.94 -2.36 -12.63
C GLN A 48 -5.13 -2.52 -11.34
N ALA A 49 -4.56 -1.43 -10.81
CA ALA A 49 -3.86 -1.46 -9.52
C ALA A 49 -4.74 -1.97 -8.36
N GLN A 50 -6.05 -1.67 -8.37
CA GLN A 50 -6.99 -2.24 -7.40
C GLN A 50 -7.15 -3.76 -7.54
N LYS A 51 -7.22 -4.28 -8.78
CA LYS A 51 -7.30 -5.72 -9.02
C LYS A 51 -6.02 -6.41 -8.58
N ASP A 52 -4.88 -5.84 -8.95
CA ASP A 52 -3.57 -6.42 -8.61
C ASP A 52 -3.32 -6.42 -7.10
N HIS A 53 -3.83 -5.42 -6.35
CA HIS A 53 -3.76 -5.39 -4.89
C HIS A 53 -4.73 -6.37 -4.21
N ASP A 54 -5.85 -6.73 -4.85
CA ASP A 54 -6.85 -7.64 -4.27
C ASP A 54 -6.48 -9.13 -4.45
N VAL A 55 -5.51 -9.44 -5.32
CA VAL A 55 -5.00 -10.79 -5.61
C VAL A 55 -3.86 -11.13 -4.66
#